data_AF-A0A956KB27-F1
#
_entry.id   AF-A0A956KB27-F1
#
_cell.length_a   1.000
_cell.length_b   1.000
_cell.length_c   1.000
_cell.angle_alpha   90.00
_cell.angle_beta   90.00
_cell.angle_gamma   90.00
#
_symmetry.space_group_name_H-M   'P 1'
#
loop_
_entity.id
_entity.type
_entity.pdbx_description
1 polymer ?
#
loop_
_entity_poly.entity_id
_entity_poly.type
_entity_poly.pdbx_seq_one_letter_code
_entity_poly.pdbx_strand_id
1 'polypeptide(L)'
;DCETYTFTWPQAALVSIEPLAVAVDGFAEALADQETSCAAGVGDFADCDLETPCVTGLLCAGLIRSTVLTDTPWGLCMDEGNVGVFDGAGAAIPDGGPTLAINLEADGLTTVDTDVVIWVDTDHPAPEELVITLENPSGNVVPVWSKLPGPMHPGGLGIVPTGFSGDESVNGTWTLYVSDTVANGVTGDVLGWRLEIMSRYD
;
A
#
# COMPACT_ATOMS: atom_id res chain seq x y z
N ASP A 1 19.01 -24.10 -6.48
CA ASP A 1 19.05 -22.84 -5.75
C ASP A 1 17.71 -22.18 -5.94
N CYS A 2 16.95 -22.00 -4.86
CA CYS A 2 15.63 -21.38 -4.90
C CYS A 2 15.75 -19.95 -4.38
N GLU A 3 15.23 -19.00 -5.14
CA GLU A 3 15.08 -17.61 -4.71
C GLU A 3 13.74 -17.50 -3.99
N THR A 4 13.78 -17.12 -2.71
CA THR A 4 12.59 -16.80 -1.94
C THR A 4 12.23 -15.36 -2.23
N TYR A 5 11.06 -15.12 -2.81
CA TYR A 5 10.52 -13.77 -2.94
C TYR A 5 9.61 -13.50 -1.76
N THR A 6 10.07 -12.63 -0.87
CA THR A 6 9.21 -12.04 0.15
C THR A 6 8.45 -10.91 -0.53
N PHE A 7 7.18 -11.16 -0.84
CA PHE A 7 6.23 -10.10 -1.19
C PHE A 7 5.31 -9.89 0.01
N THR A 8 4.95 -8.63 0.30
CA THR A 8 4.09 -8.30 1.42
C THR A 8 2.64 -8.67 1.12
N TRP A 9 2.22 -9.92 1.38
CA TRP A 9 0.79 -10.24 1.41
C TRP A 9 0.20 -9.58 2.64
N PRO A 10 -0.72 -8.63 2.51
CA PRO A 10 -1.20 -7.96 3.69
C PRO A 10 -2.30 -8.80 4.32
N GLN A 11 -1.94 -9.80 5.15
CA GLN A 11 -2.93 -10.74 5.74
C GLN A 11 -3.89 -10.01 6.70
N ALA A 12 -3.60 -8.73 6.91
CA ALA A 12 -4.44 -7.74 7.52
C ALA A 12 -4.40 -6.37 6.80
N ALA A 13 -4.21 -6.28 5.47
CA ALA A 13 -4.45 -4.99 4.80
C ALA A 13 -5.90 -4.65 5.02
N LEU A 14 -6.08 -3.50 5.64
CA LEU A 14 -7.33 -2.80 5.47
C LEU A 14 -7.51 -2.53 3.98
N VAL A 15 -8.55 -3.13 3.42
CA VAL A 15 -9.27 -2.50 2.32
C VAL A 15 -9.73 -1.16 2.87
N SER A 16 -9.52 -0.06 2.13
CA SER A 16 -9.71 1.34 2.61
C SER A 16 -11.10 1.70 3.20
N ILE A 17 -12.02 0.74 3.30
CA ILE A 17 -13.43 0.90 3.65
C ILE A 17 -13.93 -0.08 4.74
N GLU A 18 -13.17 -1.10 5.15
CA GLU A 18 -13.66 -2.06 6.17
C GLU A 18 -13.00 -1.84 7.55
N PRO A 19 -13.77 -1.71 8.65
CA PRO A 19 -13.21 -1.61 9.99
C PRO A 19 -12.57 -2.93 10.43
N LEU A 20 -11.30 -2.91 10.83
CA LEU A 20 -10.63 -4.05 11.48
C LEU A 20 -11.38 -4.44 12.76
N ALA A 21 -11.77 -5.70 12.86
CA ALA A 21 -12.25 -6.29 14.11
C ALA A 21 -11.09 -6.73 15.04
N VAL A 22 -9.83 -6.62 14.59
CA VAL A 22 -8.65 -7.16 15.27
C VAL A 22 -7.49 -6.16 15.18
N ALA A 23 -6.82 -5.87 16.30
CA ALA A 23 -5.59 -5.08 16.29
C ALA A 23 -4.45 -5.90 15.66
N VAL A 24 -3.69 -5.32 14.73
CA VAL A 24 -2.52 -5.97 14.13
C VAL A 24 -1.30 -5.59 14.99
N ASP A 25 -0.72 -6.55 15.72
CA ASP A 25 0.47 -6.32 16.54
C ASP A 25 1.74 -6.31 15.65
N GLY A 26 2.02 -5.16 15.05
CA GLY A 26 3.33 -4.82 14.48
C GLY A 26 3.58 -5.18 13.00
N PHE A 27 4.52 -4.44 12.41
CA PHE A 27 4.95 -4.47 11.00
C PHE A 27 5.32 -5.86 10.44
N ALA A 28 5.91 -6.72 11.26
CA ALA A 28 6.43 -8.02 10.81
C ALA A 28 5.34 -9.09 10.59
N GLU A 29 4.15 -8.91 11.19
CA GLU A 29 3.07 -9.90 11.11
C GLU A 29 2.13 -9.66 9.91
N ALA A 30 2.25 -8.52 9.23
CA ALA A 30 1.51 -8.20 8.00
C ALA A 30 2.26 -8.62 6.71
N LEU A 31 3.37 -9.33 6.85
CA LEU A 31 4.17 -9.89 5.75
C LEU A 31 3.90 -11.40 5.70
N ALA A 32 3.25 -11.89 4.64
CA ALA A 32 3.29 -13.33 4.37
C ALA A 32 4.36 -13.63 3.32
N ASP A 33 5.36 -14.44 3.69
CA ASP A 33 6.28 -15.01 2.72
C ASP A 33 5.53 -16.03 1.84
N GLN A 34 5.40 -15.75 0.55
CA GLN A 34 4.94 -16.77 -0.39
C GLN A 34 6.18 -17.52 -0.93
N GLU A 35 6.50 -18.66 -0.32
CA GLU A 35 7.51 -19.57 -0.87
C GLU A 35 6.96 -20.26 -2.12
N THR A 36 7.35 -19.79 -3.30
CA THR A 36 6.98 -20.41 -4.58
C THR A 36 8.03 -21.46 -4.98
N SER A 37 7.59 -22.69 -5.26
CA SER A 37 8.50 -23.79 -5.58
C SER A 37 9.04 -23.65 -7.01
N CYS A 38 10.37 -23.72 -7.16
CA CYS A 38 11.16 -23.45 -8.38
C CYS A 38 10.91 -24.37 -9.60
N ALA A 39 9.86 -25.20 -9.61
CA ALA A 39 9.61 -26.18 -10.67
C ALA A 39 8.30 -25.97 -11.44
N ALA A 40 7.40 -25.08 -10.98
CA ALA A 40 6.09 -24.91 -11.58
C ALA A 40 5.58 -23.49 -11.33
N GLY A 41 6.18 -22.53 -12.04
CA GLY A 41 5.59 -21.21 -12.20
C GLY A 41 5.16 -20.99 -13.64
N VAL A 42 4.24 -20.07 -13.87
CA VAL A 42 3.88 -19.64 -15.23
C VAL A 42 4.83 -18.55 -15.71
N GLY A 43 4.99 -18.46 -17.03
CA GLY A 43 5.94 -17.54 -17.67
C GLY A 43 5.46 -16.09 -17.69
N ASP A 44 6.30 -15.22 -18.26
CA ASP A 44 6.01 -13.80 -18.47
C ASP A 44 4.67 -13.58 -19.19
N PHE A 45 3.87 -12.65 -18.67
CA PHE A 45 2.50 -12.33 -19.07
C PHE A 45 1.47 -13.45 -18.96
N ALA A 46 1.78 -14.58 -18.32
CA ALA A 46 0.79 -15.59 -18.01
C ALA A 46 -0.01 -15.24 -16.76
N ASP A 47 -1.25 -15.70 -16.71
CA ASP A 47 -2.13 -15.53 -15.55
C ASP A 47 -1.56 -16.25 -14.34
N CYS A 48 -1.46 -15.54 -13.23
CA CYS A 48 -1.01 -16.07 -11.95
C CYS A 48 -2.06 -15.81 -10.87
N ASP A 49 -1.98 -16.61 -9.81
CA ASP A 49 -2.82 -16.49 -8.63
C ASP A 49 -2.09 -17.08 -7.41
N LEU A 50 -2.79 -17.24 -6.29
CA LEU A 50 -2.23 -17.79 -5.05
C LEU A 50 -1.81 -19.26 -5.17
N GLU A 51 -2.41 -20.02 -6.09
CA GLU A 51 -2.13 -21.44 -6.33
C GLU A 51 -1.17 -21.64 -7.51
N THR A 52 -1.11 -20.68 -8.44
CA THR A 52 -0.36 -20.70 -9.69
C THR A 52 0.64 -19.54 -9.71
N PRO A 53 1.82 -19.69 -9.10
CA PRO A 53 2.78 -18.61 -9.00
C PRO A 53 3.54 -18.35 -10.30
N CYS A 54 4.27 -17.24 -10.34
CA CYS A 54 5.19 -16.92 -11.42
C CYS A 54 6.51 -17.71 -11.33
N VAL A 55 7.20 -17.85 -12.47
CA VAL A 55 8.60 -18.29 -12.46
C VAL A 55 9.52 -17.25 -11.80
N THR A 56 10.70 -17.68 -11.39
CA THR A 56 11.76 -16.82 -10.82
C THR A 56 12.03 -15.57 -11.68
N GLY A 57 12.22 -14.43 -11.02
CA GLY A 57 12.42 -13.11 -11.61
C GLY A 57 11.13 -12.35 -11.96
N LEU A 58 9.97 -12.98 -11.74
CA LEU A 58 8.66 -12.39 -12.01
C LEU A 58 7.81 -12.33 -10.74
N LEU A 59 6.95 -11.32 -10.66
CA LEU A 59 5.96 -11.11 -9.61
C LEU A 59 4.55 -11.15 -10.20
N CYS A 60 3.57 -11.53 -9.39
CA CYS A 60 2.18 -11.59 -9.82
C CYS A 60 1.50 -10.21 -9.71
N ALA A 61 1.60 -9.42 -10.77
CA ALA A 61 1.09 -8.05 -10.84
C ALA A 61 -0.43 -7.99 -10.90
N GLY A 62 -1.02 -7.12 -10.07
CA GLY A 62 -2.46 -6.97 -9.89
C GLY A 62 -3.05 -7.93 -8.85
N LEU A 63 -2.24 -8.84 -8.29
CA LEU A 63 -2.74 -9.82 -7.32
C LEU A 63 -3.22 -9.15 -6.03
N ILE A 64 -2.51 -8.14 -5.54
CA ILE A 64 -2.86 -7.45 -4.30
C ILE A 64 -4.18 -6.72 -4.49
N ARG A 65 -4.29 -5.93 -5.56
CA ARG A 65 -5.53 -5.26 -5.94
C ARG A 65 -6.67 -6.26 -6.14
N SER A 66 -6.43 -7.37 -6.84
CA SER A 66 -7.50 -8.33 -7.14
C SER A 66 -8.00 -9.08 -5.90
N THR A 67 -7.12 -9.40 -4.94
CA THR A 67 -7.55 -9.99 -3.64
C THR A 67 -8.54 -9.13 -2.88
N VAL A 68 -8.50 -7.82 -3.09
CA VAL A 68 -9.42 -6.85 -2.47
C VAL A 68 -10.71 -6.69 -3.27
N LEU A 69 -10.67 -6.91 -4.59
CA LEU A 69 -11.79 -6.62 -5.49
C LEU A 69 -12.59 -7.84 -5.94
N THR A 70 -12.02 -9.05 -5.85
CA THR A 70 -12.63 -10.28 -6.36
C THR A 70 -12.49 -11.43 -5.35
N ASP A 71 -13.40 -12.41 -5.46
CA ASP A 71 -13.35 -13.68 -4.71
C ASP A 71 -12.35 -14.69 -5.30
N THR A 72 -11.84 -14.38 -6.50
CA THR A 72 -10.92 -15.18 -7.30
C THR A 72 -9.76 -14.27 -7.71
N PRO A 73 -8.81 -14.02 -6.80
CA PRO A 73 -7.69 -13.13 -7.07
C PRO A 73 -6.83 -13.68 -8.19
N TRP A 74 -6.41 -12.81 -9.08
CA TRP A 74 -5.56 -13.12 -10.20
C TRP A 74 -4.63 -11.93 -10.51
N GLY A 75 -3.58 -12.21 -11.27
CA GLY A 75 -2.66 -11.20 -11.78
C GLY A 75 -1.97 -11.68 -13.03
N LEU A 76 -0.97 -10.93 -13.47
CA LEU A 76 -0.10 -11.29 -14.58
C LEU A 76 1.33 -11.39 -14.07
N CYS A 77 2.05 -12.43 -14.49
CA CYS A 77 3.47 -12.50 -14.20
C CYS A 77 4.22 -11.42 -14.96
N MET A 78 4.89 -10.54 -14.21
CA MET A 78 5.63 -9.41 -14.74
C MET A 78 7.01 -9.32 -14.09
N ASP A 79 7.97 -8.73 -14.80
CA ASP A 79 9.34 -8.54 -14.30
C ASP A 79 9.34 -7.79 -12.96
N GLU A 80 10.09 -8.31 -11.99
CA GLU A 80 10.19 -7.71 -10.65
C GLU A 80 10.78 -6.29 -10.66
N GLY A 81 11.54 -5.94 -11.70
CA GLY A 81 12.05 -4.60 -11.94
C GLY A 81 10.96 -3.55 -12.21
N ASN A 82 9.70 -3.96 -12.34
CA ASN A 82 8.57 -3.06 -12.42
C ASN A 82 8.02 -2.61 -11.06
N VAL A 83 8.61 -3.07 -9.96
CA VAL A 83 8.28 -2.65 -8.59
C VAL A 83 9.23 -1.54 -8.13
N GLY A 84 8.65 -0.50 -7.52
CA GLY A 84 9.41 0.53 -6.82
C GLY A 84 8.94 0.67 -5.38
N VAL A 85 9.91 0.89 -4.48
CA VAL A 85 9.67 1.18 -3.06
C VAL A 85 10.21 2.57 -2.75
N PHE A 86 9.36 3.42 -2.18
CA PHE A 86 9.65 4.82 -1.92
C PHE A 86 9.30 5.16 -0.48
N ASP A 87 10.22 5.83 0.22
CA ASP A 87 10.02 6.26 1.61
C ASP A 87 9.78 7.77 1.69
N GLY A 88 8.73 8.15 2.40
CA GLY A 88 8.31 9.53 2.63
C GLY A 88 8.68 10.01 4.02
N ALA A 89 8.92 11.32 4.15
CA ALA A 89 9.29 11.93 5.41
C ALA A 89 8.12 11.93 6.42
N GLY A 90 8.44 11.97 7.71
CA GLY A 90 7.48 12.26 8.77
C GLY A 90 7.18 13.76 8.91
N ALA A 91 6.06 14.08 9.57
CA ALA A 91 5.68 15.45 9.89
C ALA A 91 4.64 15.50 11.03
N ALA A 92 4.59 16.62 11.74
CA ALA A 92 3.65 16.85 12.82
C ALA A 92 2.22 17.05 12.30
N ILE A 93 1.26 16.36 12.92
CA ILE A 93 -0.18 16.44 12.65
C ILE A 93 -0.76 17.56 13.51
N PRO A 94 -1.33 18.62 12.91
CA PRO A 94 -1.96 19.71 13.65
C PRO A 94 -3.33 19.31 14.21
N ASP A 95 -3.65 19.78 15.43
CA ASP A 95 -4.95 19.63 16.10
C ASP A 95 -6.09 20.28 15.32
N GLY A 96 -7.18 19.54 15.10
CA GLY A 96 -8.48 20.00 14.60
C GLY A 96 -8.47 21.09 13.53
N GLY A 97 -7.54 20.98 12.56
CA GLY A 97 -7.07 22.13 11.79
C GLY A 97 -6.82 21.84 10.31
N PRO A 98 -5.77 22.46 9.71
CA PRO A 98 -5.46 22.29 8.30
C PRO A 98 -4.94 20.88 8.02
N THR A 99 -5.31 20.34 6.86
CA THR A 99 -4.77 19.07 6.38
C THR A 99 -3.25 19.17 6.21
N LEU A 100 -2.52 18.31 6.91
CA LEU A 100 -1.10 18.08 6.67
C LEU A 100 -0.93 17.43 5.30
N ALA A 101 -0.04 17.96 4.47
CA ALA A 101 0.32 17.39 3.17
C ALA A 101 1.81 17.04 3.17
N ILE A 102 2.12 15.79 2.86
CA ILE A 102 3.49 15.27 2.80
C ILE A 102 3.74 14.69 1.41
N ASN A 103 4.75 15.20 0.72
CA ASN A 103 5.07 14.81 -0.65
C ASN A 103 6.16 13.74 -0.69
N LEU A 104 6.04 12.85 -1.67
CA LEU A 104 7.02 11.83 -2.03
C LEU A 104 7.17 11.83 -3.56
N GLU A 105 8.40 11.76 -4.06
CA GLU A 105 8.66 11.60 -5.49
C GLU A 105 8.87 10.12 -5.82
N ALA A 106 8.09 9.59 -6.76
CA ALA A 106 8.25 8.26 -7.32
C ALA A 106 8.73 8.37 -8.77
N ASP A 107 9.85 7.72 -9.10
CA ASP A 107 10.38 7.66 -10.46
C ASP A 107 10.94 6.26 -10.78
N GLY A 108 11.33 6.05 -12.05
CA GLY A 108 11.92 4.78 -12.50
C GLY A 108 10.92 3.64 -12.70
N LEU A 109 9.63 3.90 -12.55
CA LEU A 109 8.55 2.96 -12.85
C LEU A 109 8.19 3.00 -14.34
N THR A 110 7.36 2.05 -14.79
CA THR A 110 6.85 2.00 -16.17
C THR A 110 5.85 3.14 -16.45
N THR A 111 4.55 2.90 -16.56
CA THR A 111 3.57 3.98 -16.81
C THR A 111 2.42 4.00 -15.82
N VAL A 112 1.77 2.87 -15.58
CA VAL A 112 0.53 2.80 -14.79
C VAL A 112 0.63 1.75 -13.70
N ASP A 113 -0.15 1.89 -12.62
CA ASP A 113 -0.14 0.97 -11.49
C ASP A 113 -0.93 -0.31 -11.77
N THR A 114 -0.37 -1.44 -11.36
CA THR A 114 -1.09 -2.71 -11.19
C THR A 114 -1.50 -2.91 -9.74
N ASP A 115 -0.57 -2.63 -8.83
CA ASP A 115 -0.76 -2.66 -7.38
C ASP A 115 -0.15 -1.41 -6.74
N VAL A 116 -0.83 -0.90 -5.72
CA VAL A 116 -0.33 0.16 -4.84
C VAL A 116 -0.58 -0.27 -3.41
N VAL A 117 0.45 -0.23 -2.59
CA VAL A 117 0.36 -0.44 -1.16
C VAL A 117 1.02 0.74 -0.46
N ILE A 118 0.34 1.26 0.57
CA ILE A 118 0.87 2.32 1.42
C ILE A 118 1.03 1.81 2.85
N TRP A 119 2.15 2.13 3.48
CA TRP A 119 2.36 1.96 4.91
C TRP A 119 2.45 3.32 5.54
N VAL A 120 1.65 3.58 6.57
CA VAL A 120 1.69 4.83 7.32
C VAL A 120 1.93 4.53 8.79
N ASP A 121 3.02 5.04 9.36
CA ASP A 121 3.33 4.96 10.78
C ASP A 121 2.97 6.29 11.44
N THR A 122 1.93 6.29 12.27
CA THR A 122 1.46 7.49 12.98
C THR A 122 1.39 7.26 14.48
N ASP A 123 1.95 8.20 15.24
CA ASP A 123 1.81 8.28 16.69
C ASP A 123 0.80 9.40 17.00
N HIS A 124 -0.46 9.02 17.19
CA HIS A 124 -1.55 9.94 17.54
C HIS A 124 -2.33 9.39 18.73
N PRO A 125 -2.56 10.16 19.80
CA PRO A 125 -3.29 9.68 20.99
C PRO A 125 -4.76 9.30 20.73
N ALA A 126 -5.35 9.78 19.63
CA ALA A 126 -6.71 9.50 19.21
C ALA A 126 -6.76 9.17 17.70
N PRO A 127 -6.33 7.97 17.27
CA PRO A 127 -6.24 7.60 15.86
C PRO A 127 -7.62 7.56 15.15
N GLU A 128 -8.70 7.40 15.90
CA GLU A 128 -10.08 7.48 15.40
C GLU A 128 -10.50 8.89 14.95
N GLU A 129 -9.72 9.91 15.29
CA GLU A 129 -9.95 11.30 14.87
C GLU A 129 -9.33 11.58 13.49
N LEU A 130 -8.44 10.69 13.02
CA LEU A 130 -7.67 10.86 11.79
C LEU A 130 -8.44 10.43 10.53
N VAL A 131 -8.29 11.24 9.50
CA VAL A 131 -8.62 10.92 8.10
C VAL A 131 -7.34 11.01 7.28
N ILE A 132 -7.03 9.95 6.56
CA ILE A 132 -5.84 9.84 5.70
C ILE A 132 -6.28 9.54 4.28
N THR A 133 -5.81 10.34 3.33
CA THR A 133 -6.02 10.13 1.89
C THR A 133 -4.70 10.19 1.15
N LEU A 134 -4.61 9.50 0.02
CA LEU A 134 -3.45 9.49 -0.85
C LEU A 134 -3.82 10.07 -2.21
N GLU A 135 -3.04 11.02 -2.69
CA GLU A 135 -3.14 11.58 -4.05
C GLU A 135 -2.00 11.04 -4.91
N ASN A 136 -2.34 10.57 -6.11
CA ASN A 136 -1.36 10.14 -7.10
C ASN A 136 -0.88 11.30 -7.98
N PRO A 137 0.16 11.10 -8.82
CA PRO A 137 0.70 12.14 -9.69
C PRO A 137 -0.29 12.73 -10.70
N SER A 138 -1.41 12.03 -10.95
CA SER A 138 -2.46 12.49 -11.86
C SER A 138 -3.53 13.34 -11.15
N GLY A 139 -3.42 13.52 -9.84
CA GLY A 139 -4.35 14.31 -9.01
C GLY A 139 -5.58 13.54 -8.52
N ASN A 140 -5.60 12.21 -8.67
CA ASN A 140 -6.65 11.37 -8.15
C ASN A 140 -6.41 11.11 -6.66
N VAL A 141 -7.44 11.35 -5.83
CA VAL A 141 -7.36 11.26 -4.36
C VAL A 141 -8.23 10.12 -3.87
N VAL A 142 -7.64 9.19 -3.14
CA VAL A 142 -8.33 8.01 -2.61
C VAL A 142 -8.22 7.93 -1.08
N PRO A 143 -9.23 7.38 -0.39
CA PRO A 143 -9.12 7.12 1.04
C PRO A 143 -8.09 6.01 1.32
N VAL A 144 -7.35 6.19 2.42
CA VAL A 144 -6.41 5.20 2.96
C VAL A 144 -6.90 4.75 4.33
N TRP A 145 -7.22 5.70 5.21
CA TRP A 145 -7.72 5.46 6.56
C TRP A 145 -8.81 6.47 6.88
N SER A 146 -9.88 6.03 7.55
CA SER A 146 -10.95 6.94 7.94
C SER A 146 -11.54 6.54 9.28
N LYS A 147 -11.11 7.23 10.34
CA LYS A 147 -11.72 7.18 11.68
C LYS A 147 -11.83 5.79 12.28
N LEU A 148 -10.86 4.92 11.99
CA LEU A 148 -10.82 3.59 12.55
C LEU A 148 -10.10 3.61 13.90
N PRO A 149 -10.57 2.83 14.89
CA PRO A 149 -9.87 2.69 16.15
C PRO A 149 -8.65 1.77 15.98
N GLY A 150 -7.58 2.05 16.71
CA GLY A 150 -6.39 1.20 16.77
C GLY A 150 -5.11 1.97 16.46
N PRO A 151 -3.98 1.56 17.06
CA PRO A 151 -2.71 2.21 16.80
C PRO A 151 -2.20 1.87 15.39
N MET A 152 -1.64 2.87 14.70
CA MET A 152 -0.84 2.67 13.48
C MET A 152 0.67 2.61 13.79
N HIS A 153 1.03 2.69 15.08
CA HIS A 153 2.40 2.65 15.60
C HIS A 153 2.53 1.56 16.68
N PRO A 154 3.66 0.82 16.76
CA PRO A 154 4.87 0.92 15.94
C PRO A 154 4.84 0.16 14.62
N GLY A 155 5.50 0.74 13.60
CA GLY A 155 5.86 0.04 12.37
C GLY A 155 4.91 0.26 11.19
N GLY A 156 3.83 1.02 11.37
CA GLY A 156 2.89 1.33 10.31
C GLY A 156 1.95 0.18 9.95
N LEU A 157 0.85 0.53 9.29
CA LEU A 157 -0.10 -0.44 8.75
C LEU A 157 -0.08 -0.40 7.22
N GLY A 158 0.09 -1.58 6.60
CA GLY A 158 -0.04 -1.76 5.16
C GLY A 158 -1.50 -1.68 4.72
N ILE A 159 -1.81 -0.78 3.79
CA ILE A 159 -3.15 -0.49 3.30
C ILE A 159 -3.12 -0.55 1.79
N VAL A 160 -4.14 -1.16 1.20
CA VAL A 160 -4.32 -1.24 -0.26
C VAL A 160 -5.39 -0.21 -0.66
N PRO A 161 -5.02 0.94 -1.25
CA PRO A 161 -5.98 1.96 -1.61
C PRO A 161 -6.88 1.45 -2.75
N THR A 162 -8.19 1.47 -2.53
CA THR A 162 -9.19 1.12 -3.55
C THR A 162 -9.70 2.39 -4.20
N GLY A 163 -9.29 2.67 -5.45
CA GLY A 163 -9.77 3.86 -6.17
C GLY A 163 -8.85 4.37 -7.28
N PHE A 164 -7.60 3.92 -7.34
CA PHE A 164 -6.75 4.12 -8.51
C PHE A 164 -7.21 3.19 -9.64
N SER A 165 -7.32 3.73 -10.86
CA SER A 165 -7.86 3.00 -12.00
C SER A 165 -6.87 1.98 -12.58
N GLY A 166 -5.57 2.17 -12.36
CA GLY A 166 -4.52 1.47 -13.08
C GLY A 166 -4.28 1.97 -14.51
N ASP A 167 -4.83 3.14 -14.85
CA ASP A 167 -4.62 3.85 -16.13
C ASP A 167 -4.01 5.24 -15.92
N GLU A 168 -3.50 5.52 -14.71
CA GLU A 168 -2.97 6.81 -14.29
C GLU A 168 -1.44 6.75 -14.15
N SER A 169 -0.75 7.87 -14.39
CA SER A 169 0.71 7.88 -14.27
C SER A 169 1.15 7.63 -12.83
N VAL A 170 2.02 6.65 -12.61
CA VAL A 170 2.63 6.37 -11.30
C VAL A 170 3.90 7.15 -11.02
N ASN A 171 4.54 7.67 -12.08
CA ASN A 171 5.74 8.49 -11.96
C ASN A 171 5.36 9.95 -11.67
N GLY A 172 5.95 10.53 -10.62
CA GLY A 172 5.78 11.91 -10.20
C GLY A 172 5.53 12.05 -8.70
N THR A 173 4.95 13.19 -8.32
CA THR A 173 4.66 13.52 -6.92
C THR A 173 3.43 12.77 -6.41
N TRP A 174 3.62 11.95 -5.39
CA TRP A 174 2.56 11.40 -4.55
C TRP A 174 2.39 12.25 -3.30
N THR A 175 1.15 12.49 -2.86
CA THR A 175 0.87 13.32 -1.68
C THR A 175 0.03 12.57 -0.67
N LEU A 176 0.58 12.36 0.53
CA LEU A 176 -0.15 11.87 1.69
C LEU A 176 -0.80 13.06 2.40
N TYR A 177 -2.12 13.01 2.54
CA TYR A 177 -2.89 13.96 3.33
C TYR A 177 -3.33 13.34 4.64
N VAL A 178 -3.07 14.03 5.74
CA VAL A 178 -3.50 13.62 7.08
C VAL A 178 -4.24 14.77 7.73
N SER A 179 -5.45 14.50 8.21
CA SER A 179 -6.28 15.47 8.92
C SER A 179 -6.73 14.89 10.24
N ASP A 180 -6.40 15.56 11.33
CA ASP A 180 -7.14 15.43 12.58
C ASP A 180 -8.44 16.22 12.46
N THR A 181 -9.56 15.53 12.66
CA THR A 181 -10.90 16.10 12.45
C THR A 181 -11.54 16.69 13.71
N VAL A 182 -10.86 16.61 14.87
CA VAL A 182 -11.39 17.08 16.16
C VAL A 182 -10.45 18.11 16.77
N ALA A 183 -10.96 19.30 17.08
CA ALA A 183 -10.18 20.35 17.76
C ALA A 183 -10.30 20.21 19.29
N ASN A 184 -9.49 19.35 19.88
CA ASN A 184 -9.51 19.04 21.32
C ASN A 184 -8.16 19.30 22.02
N GLY A 185 -7.16 19.81 21.29
CA GLY A 185 -5.81 20.05 21.77
C GLY A 185 -4.88 18.83 21.69
N VAL A 186 -5.36 17.72 21.11
CA VAL A 186 -4.55 16.54 20.81
C VAL A 186 -3.81 16.78 19.51
N THR A 187 -2.54 16.39 19.48
CA THR A 187 -1.70 16.42 18.29
C THR A 187 -0.95 15.10 18.22
N GLY A 188 -0.34 14.81 17.09
CA GLY A 188 0.54 13.67 16.94
C GLY A 188 1.50 13.86 15.79
N ASP A 189 2.11 12.78 15.34
CA ASP A 189 3.12 12.78 14.30
C ASP A 189 2.88 11.65 13.30
N VAL A 190 3.10 11.95 12.02
CA VAL A 190 3.48 10.94 11.04
C VAL A 190 4.97 10.71 11.25
N LEU A 191 5.35 9.50 11.66
CA LEU A 191 6.77 9.16 11.87
C LEU A 191 7.46 8.83 10.55
N GLY A 192 6.70 8.27 9.61
CA GLY A 192 7.13 7.97 8.25
C GLY A 192 6.01 7.29 7.47
N TRP A 193 6.19 7.21 6.16
CA TRP A 193 5.30 6.43 5.31
C TRP A 193 6.06 5.87 4.11
N ARG A 194 5.51 4.84 3.49
CA ARG A 194 6.12 4.14 2.36
C ARG A 194 5.08 3.85 1.30
N LEU A 195 5.48 3.94 0.03
CA LEU A 195 4.75 3.40 -1.10
C LEU A 195 5.53 2.24 -1.72
N GLU A 196 4.82 1.15 -1.97
CA GLU A 196 5.26 0.07 -2.86
C GLU A 196 4.31 0.09 -4.05
N ILE A 197 4.86 0.30 -5.22
CA ILE A 197 4.09 0.43 -6.46
C ILE A 197 4.60 -0.63 -7.42
N MET A 198 3.70 -1.50 -7.84
CA MET A 198 3.94 -2.35 -9.00
C MET A 198 3.33 -1.69 -10.23
N SER A 199 4.09 -1.66 -11.31
CA SER A 199 3.72 -0.91 -12.50
C SER A 199 3.72 -1.75 -13.78
N ARG A 200 3.00 -1.31 -14.80
CA ARG A 200 3.10 -1.84 -16.15
C ARG A 200 3.09 -0.72 -17.19
N TYR A 201 3.52 -1.08 -18.41
CA TYR A 201 3.18 -0.27 -19.57
C TYR A 201 1.67 -0.39 -19.84
N ASP A 202 1.06 0.74 -20.16
CA ASP A 202 -0.34 0.83 -20.59
C ASP A 202 -0.59 0.04 -21.88
#